data_AF-A0A9D0VCK6-F1
#
_entry.id   AF-A0A9D0VCK6-F1
#
_cell.length_a   1.000
_cell.length_b   1.000
_cell.length_c   1.000
_cell.angle_alpha   90.00
_cell.angle_beta   90.00
_cell.angle_gamma   90.00
#
_symmetry.space_group_name_H-M   'P 1'
#
loop_
_entity.id
_entity.type
_entity.pdbx_description
1 polymer ?
#
loop_
_entity_poly.entity_id
_entity_poly.type
_entity_poly.pdbx_seq_one_letter_code
_entity_poly.pdbx_strand_id
1 'polypeptide(L)'
;SGDVLYVPYAADTSGPGWILDPRGASFGDQHLAVAVGGHRYDPRPPSRIHTHPGDVVSLRLVHGGEATSPVASPIKIASKWGHTVRSSAEATTLHLIPETLDAGVFGVRLKLGAAGEEPQIVELGIVVEATEPGTPPDTFRIVDLSCDDPSLVGALDPVGLAGLTIDVVKIDEDEQTGAGVAWGCCRAVETGSVQRCAFTTQRANGTLLLEASPFRMELMGTVVSLQHLRLAVHADDGGYRGGTLTVETSVVPQRPDLKSALRFPRALLERSGKPFLAARDAWTRIAGWLPERPTAAQVGGFGLALPRTLSLLPRLFDASVWGAWGLLDRSGQFFGVGRFGVEPCAPEPRGVVVDHVRADADRRTITAEVGGGPEALRGAILGILLVDERSCTPLRLDYSLRTRIRRTEAGLPTEVTLEIPLSTELGRPVEALVLADLEIIWRGPLTVGPGRRPTPPETPEPEPEEPAMEETDEPDPGAT
;
A
#
# COMPACT_ATOMS: atom_id res chain seq x y z
N SER A 1 -10.85 15.79 -24.82
CA SER A 1 -12.03 14.91 -24.94
C SER A 1 -12.08 14.00 -23.73
N GLY A 2 -12.99 14.07 -22.76
CA GLY A 2 -14.21 14.83 -22.56
C GLY A 2 -15.02 14.01 -21.55
N ASP A 3 -14.42 13.79 -20.38
CA ASP A 3 -14.86 12.81 -19.38
C ASP A 3 -16.00 13.36 -18.54
N VAL A 4 -16.90 12.52 -18.04
CA VAL A 4 -18.05 13.00 -17.27
C VAL A 4 -18.08 12.27 -15.95
N LEU A 5 -17.59 12.92 -14.91
CA LEU A 5 -17.58 12.42 -13.54
C LEU A 5 -18.83 12.90 -12.80
N TYR A 6 -19.86 12.07 -12.66
CA TYR A 6 -21.11 12.49 -11.99
C TYR A 6 -20.96 12.40 -10.47
N VAL A 7 -21.08 13.53 -9.74
CA VAL A 7 -21.03 13.59 -8.27
C VAL A 7 -22.35 14.20 -7.74
N PRO A 8 -23.23 13.41 -7.11
CA PRO A 8 -24.49 13.90 -6.57
C PRO A 8 -24.38 14.38 -5.10
N TYR A 9 -24.98 15.51 -4.75
CA TYR A 9 -25.04 16.03 -3.36
C TYR A 9 -26.46 16.45 -2.93
N ALA A 10 -26.67 16.85 -1.67
CA ALA A 10 -27.91 17.52 -1.26
C ALA A 10 -27.61 18.91 -0.72
N ALA A 11 -28.45 19.87 -1.09
CA ALA A 11 -28.44 21.21 -0.55
C ALA A 11 -29.17 21.20 0.80
N ASP A 12 -28.45 21.44 1.90
CA ASP A 12 -29.09 21.78 3.18
C ASP A 12 -28.65 23.20 3.57
N THR A 13 -29.47 24.17 3.17
CA THR A 13 -29.22 25.61 3.35
C THR A 13 -29.80 26.08 4.68
N SER A 14 -29.06 25.96 5.79
CA SER A 14 -29.33 26.78 6.99
C SER A 14 -28.16 26.81 7.97
N GLY A 15 -27.25 27.78 7.81
CA GLY A 15 -26.24 28.17 8.81
C GLY A 15 -25.62 29.53 8.46
N PRO A 16 -25.29 30.41 9.43
CA PRO A 16 -24.81 31.76 9.14
C PRO A 16 -23.35 31.74 8.67
N GLY A 17 -23.14 32.15 7.41
CA GLY A 17 -21.86 32.10 6.72
C GLY A 17 -20.83 33.15 7.17
N TRP A 18 -19.56 32.75 7.07
CA TRP A 18 -18.46 33.68 6.85
C TRP A 18 -18.05 33.56 5.39
N ILE A 19 -18.17 34.67 4.67
CA ILE A 19 -17.84 34.81 3.26
C ILE A 19 -16.33 35.06 3.13
N LEU A 20 -15.64 34.23 2.36
CA LEU A 20 -14.40 34.59 1.67
C LEU A 20 -14.66 34.45 0.16
N ASP A 21 -15.35 35.45 -0.40
CA ASP A 21 -15.45 35.68 -1.84
C ASP A 21 -14.16 36.37 -2.31
N PRO A 22 -13.49 35.87 -3.37
CA PRO A 22 -13.37 36.76 -4.52
C PRO A 22 -13.40 35.99 -5.86
N ARG A 23 -14.62 35.67 -6.28
CA ARG A 23 -15.18 35.60 -7.64
C ARG A 23 -14.52 34.69 -8.68
N GLY A 24 -15.24 33.59 -8.93
CA GLY A 24 -15.35 32.82 -10.17
C GLY A 24 -14.77 31.41 -10.01
N ALA A 25 -15.50 30.31 -9.85
CA ALA A 25 -16.94 30.01 -9.96
C ALA A 25 -17.47 29.42 -8.63
N SER A 26 -18.49 30.05 -8.04
CA SER A 26 -19.10 29.67 -6.76
C SER A 26 -20.38 28.86 -6.95
N PHE A 27 -20.54 27.76 -6.21
CA PHE A 27 -21.75 26.95 -6.13
C PHE A 27 -22.50 27.32 -4.83
N GLY A 28 -23.06 28.53 -4.73
CA GLY A 28 -23.38 29.09 -3.41
C GLY A 28 -22.10 29.15 -2.53
N ASP A 29 -22.15 28.70 -1.27
CA ASP A 29 -20.97 28.64 -0.37
C ASP A 29 -20.10 27.37 -0.58
N GLN A 30 -20.18 26.70 -1.74
CA GLN A 30 -19.41 25.48 -2.06
C GLN A 30 -18.29 25.73 -3.09
N HIS A 31 -17.16 25.05 -2.89
CA HIS A 31 -15.94 25.16 -3.69
C HIS A 31 -15.31 23.77 -3.95
N LEU A 32 -14.44 23.68 -4.96
CA LEU A 32 -13.63 22.50 -5.22
C LEU A 32 -12.20 22.75 -4.70
N ALA A 33 -11.79 22.01 -3.68
CA ALA A 33 -10.41 22.00 -3.22
C ALA A 33 -9.60 20.99 -4.05
N VAL A 34 -8.40 21.38 -4.45
CA VAL A 34 -7.51 20.51 -5.24
C VAL A 34 -6.21 20.32 -4.48
N ALA A 35 -5.69 19.10 -4.44
CA ALA A 35 -4.35 18.84 -3.97
C ALA A 35 -3.53 18.16 -5.06
N VAL A 36 -2.26 18.52 -5.18
CA VAL A 36 -1.31 17.99 -6.17
C VAL A 36 -0.07 17.55 -5.43
N GLY A 37 0.33 16.28 -5.58
CA GLY A 37 1.48 15.74 -4.86
C GLY A 37 1.38 15.90 -3.33
N GLY A 38 0.15 15.83 -2.79
CA GLY A 38 -0.12 16.07 -1.37
C GLY A 38 -0.27 17.55 -0.95
N HIS A 39 0.11 18.51 -1.80
CA HIS A 39 -0.01 19.93 -1.51
C HIS A 39 -1.40 20.47 -1.84
N ARG A 40 -2.04 21.20 -0.91
CA ARG A 40 -3.37 21.80 -1.13
C ARG A 40 -3.28 23.11 -1.91
N TYR A 41 -4.16 23.25 -2.88
CA TYR A 41 -4.38 24.41 -3.73
C TYR A 41 -5.85 24.83 -3.66
N ASP A 42 -6.08 26.13 -3.80
CA ASP A 42 -7.41 26.72 -3.98
C ASP A 42 -7.52 27.26 -5.42
N PRO A 43 -7.83 26.40 -6.41
CA PRO A 43 -7.77 26.80 -7.81
C PRO A 43 -9.01 27.62 -8.18
N ARG A 44 -8.81 28.81 -8.77
CA ARG A 44 -9.88 29.67 -9.30
C ARG A 44 -10.27 29.31 -10.74
N PRO A 45 -11.51 28.88 -11.03
CA PRO A 45 -11.97 28.63 -12.41
C PRO A 45 -11.91 29.86 -13.35
N PRO A 46 -11.54 29.69 -14.64
CA PRO A 46 -10.97 28.49 -15.25
C PRO A 46 -9.51 28.32 -14.83
N SER A 47 -9.26 27.37 -13.96
CA SER A 47 -7.94 27.11 -13.41
C SER A 47 -7.29 25.98 -14.19
N ARG A 48 -6.10 26.28 -14.74
CA ARG A 48 -5.15 25.24 -15.11
C ARG A 48 -4.41 24.83 -13.85
N ILE A 49 -4.46 23.54 -13.52
CA ILE A 49 -3.71 22.96 -12.42
C ILE A 49 -2.39 22.47 -13.00
N HIS A 50 -1.29 23.07 -12.59
CA HIS A 50 0.04 22.66 -13.03
C HIS A 50 0.60 21.60 -12.07
N THR A 51 1.18 20.54 -12.62
CA THR A 51 1.66 19.37 -11.87
C THR A 51 2.86 18.73 -12.56
N HIS A 52 3.62 17.89 -11.86
CA HIS A 52 4.70 17.11 -12.47
C HIS A 52 4.21 15.74 -12.95
N PRO A 53 4.94 15.08 -13.88
CA PRO A 53 4.62 13.72 -14.30
C PRO A 53 4.74 12.79 -13.09
N GLY A 54 3.78 11.89 -12.92
CA GLY A 54 3.76 10.93 -11.81
C GLY A 54 3.05 11.43 -10.53
N ASP A 55 2.70 12.71 -10.46
CA ASP A 55 1.95 13.25 -9.31
C ASP A 55 0.48 12.80 -9.31
N VAL A 56 -0.02 12.46 -8.12
CA VAL A 56 -1.45 12.22 -7.92
C VAL A 56 -2.16 13.55 -7.72
N VAL A 57 -3.22 13.78 -8.49
CA VAL A 57 -4.11 14.92 -8.32
C VAL A 57 -5.34 14.50 -7.54
N SER A 58 -5.57 15.10 -6.38
CA SER A 58 -6.71 14.83 -5.51
C SER A 58 -7.73 15.97 -5.61
N LEU A 59 -8.97 15.66 -5.98
CA LEU A 59 -10.07 16.61 -6.09
C LEU A 59 -11.06 16.37 -4.96
N ARG A 60 -11.35 17.39 -4.15
CA ARG A 60 -12.24 17.28 -3.00
C ARG A 60 -13.34 18.33 -3.04
N LEU A 61 -14.58 17.89 -2.85
CA LEU A 61 -15.72 18.82 -2.73
C LEU A 61 -15.79 19.41 -1.31
N VAL A 62 -15.91 20.73 -1.21
CA VAL A 62 -16.00 21.45 0.07
C VAL A 62 -17.15 22.45 0.10
N HIS A 63 -17.75 22.68 1.27
CA HIS A 63 -18.77 23.68 1.57
C HIS A 63 -18.38 24.48 2.82
N GLY A 64 -18.33 25.81 2.74
CA GLY A 64 -17.95 26.63 3.89
C GLY A 64 -16.57 26.30 4.47
N GLY A 65 -15.65 25.76 3.65
CA GLY A 65 -14.32 25.30 4.08
C GLY A 65 -14.28 23.89 4.69
N GLU A 66 -15.42 23.24 4.87
CA GLU A 66 -15.52 21.87 5.36
C GLU A 66 -15.83 20.90 4.21
N ALA A 67 -15.40 19.65 4.34
CA ALA A 67 -15.70 18.64 3.33
C ALA A 67 -17.18 18.24 3.39
N THR A 68 -17.85 18.21 2.25
CA THR A 68 -19.25 17.77 2.16
C THR A 68 -19.37 16.37 1.62
N SER A 69 -20.06 15.50 2.36
CA SER A 69 -20.38 14.15 1.90
C SER A 69 -21.44 14.20 0.78
N PRO A 70 -21.20 13.56 -0.38
CA PRO A 70 -22.24 13.36 -1.37
C PRO A 70 -23.37 12.50 -0.80
N VAL A 71 -24.62 12.88 -1.08
CA VAL A 71 -25.74 12.41 -0.26
C VAL A 71 -26.25 11.02 -0.60
N ALA A 72 -26.12 10.50 -1.81
CA ALA A 72 -26.72 9.18 -2.09
C ALA A 72 -26.34 8.46 -3.38
N SER A 73 -25.25 8.77 -4.08
CA SER A 73 -24.97 8.01 -5.30
C SER A 73 -23.50 7.88 -5.64
N PRO A 74 -23.08 6.71 -6.17
CA PRO A 74 -21.70 6.48 -6.52
C PRO A 74 -21.29 7.50 -7.58
N ILE A 75 -20.12 8.12 -7.35
CA ILE A 75 -19.44 8.87 -8.40
C ILE A 75 -19.30 7.95 -9.60
N LYS A 76 -19.96 8.31 -10.70
CA LYS A 76 -19.81 7.59 -11.97
C LYS A 76 -18.59 8.16 -12.64
N ILE A 77 -17.54 7.36 -12.71
CA ILE A 77 -16.29 7.69 -13.38
C ILE A 77 -16.45 7.24 -14.83
N ALA A 78 -16.70 8.16 -15.75
CA ALA A 78 -16.61 7.90 -17.19
C ALA A 78 -15.35 8.59 -17.70
N SER A 79 -14.26 7.83 -17.80
CA SER A 79 -12.91 8.36 -18.00
C SER A 79 -12.29 7.85 -19.30
N LYS A 80 -11.75 8.76 -20.12
CA LYS A 80 -10.76 8.55 -21.18
C LYS A 80 -9.39 9.06 -20.75
N TRP A 81 -9.26 9.58 -19.54
CA TRP A 81 -8.00 9.77 -18.83
C TRP A 81 -7.20 8.47 -18.96
N GLY A 82 -6.00 8.54 -19.54
CA GLY A 82 -5.14 7.37 -19.77
C GLY A 82 -4.53 6.79 -18.48
N HIS A 83 -5.19 7.00 -17.34
CA HIS A 83 -4.71 6.62 -16.03
C HIS A 83 -5.86 6.24 -15.08
N THR A 84 -5.52 5.69 -13.91
CA THR A 84 -6.48 5.22 -12.91
C THR A 84 -7.15 6.38 -12.17
N VAL A 85 -8.47 6.28 -11.96
CA VAL A 85 -9.22 7.17 -11.08
C VAL A 85 -9.77 6.35 -9.91
N ARG A 86 -9.41 6.74 -8.68
CA ARG A 86 -9.93 6.15 -7.44
C ARG A 86 -10.78 7.17 -6.71
N SER A 87 -11.78 6.70 -5.94
CA SER A 87 -12.55 7.55 -5.03
C SER A 87 -12.44 7.01 -3.62
N SER A 88 -12.35 7.89 -2.62
CA SER A 88 -12.48 7.50 -1.22
C SER A 88 -13.86 6.85 -0.95
N ALA A 89 -14.02 6.07 0.13
CA ALA A 89 -15.31 5.43 0.43
C ALA A 89 -16.47 6.41 0.61
N GLU A 90 -16.23 7.60 1.19
CA GLU A 90 -17.25 8.64 1.29
C GLU A 90 -17.48 9.37 -0.04
N ALA A 91 -16.68 9.09 -1.07
CA ALA A 91 -16.75 9.75 -2.36
C ALA A 91 -16.58 11.28 -2.29
N THR A 92 -15.95 11.78 -1.23
CA THR A 92 -15.65 13.20 -1.04
C THR A 92 -14.38 13.62 -1.76
N THR A 93 -13.46 12.67 -1.97
CA THR A 93 -12.19 12.87 -2.67
C THR A 93 -12.08 11.91 -3.86
N LEU A 94 -11.65 12.46 -4.98
CA LEU A 94 -11.25 11.74 -6.19
C LEU A 94 -9.74 11.85 -6.36
N HIS A 95 -9.06 10.72 -6.48
CA HIS A 95 -7.64 10.66 -6.78
C HIS A 95 -7.46 10.28 -8.25
N LEU A 96 -6.79 11.14 -9.00
CA LEU A 96 -6.35 10.91 -10.37
C LEU A 96 -4.91 10.41 -10.29
N ILE A 97 -4.71 9.12 -10.45
CA ILE A 97 -3.44 8.44 -10.27
C ILE A 97 -2.84 8.21 -11.65
N PRO A 98 -1.70 8.83 -11.99
CA PRO A 98 -1.05 8.60 -13.27
C PRO A 98 -0.64 7.13 -13.40
N GLU A 99 -0.74 6.57 -14.59
CA GLU A 99 -0.22 5.24 -14.96
C GLU A 99 1.03 5.36 -15.82
N THR A 100 1.15 6.45 -16.56
CA THR A 100 2.30 6.81 -17.38
C THR A 100 2.84 8.17 -16.94
N LEU A 101 4.07 8.50 -17.36
CA LEU A 101 4.74 9.76 -17.05
C LEU A 101 4.59 10.78 -18.18
N ASP A 102 3.44 10.80 -18.85
CA ASP A 102 3.21 11.64 -20.03
C ASP A 102 2.98 13.10 -19.63
N ALA A 103 3.81 14.01 -20.13
CA ALA A 103 3.55 15.44 -20.07
C ALA A 103 2.43 15.81 -21.06
N GLY A 104 1.59 16.77 -20.70
CA GLY A 104 0.47 17.16 -21.54
C GLY A 104 -0.62 17.93 -20.84
N VAL A 105 -1.68 18.24 -21.60
CA VAL A 105 -2.89 18.90 -21.07
C VAL A 105 -4.03 17.89 -21.05
N PHE A 106 -4.47 17.56 -19.85
CA PHE A 106 -5.57 16.65 -19.59
C PHE A 106 -6.81 17.45 -19.18
N GLY A 107 -7.95 17.13 -19.77
CA GLY A 107 -9.22 17.77 -19.43
C GLY A 107 -10.05 16.84 -18.55
N VAL A 108 -10.25 17.21 -17.29
CA VAL A 108 -11.24 16.57 -16.42
C VAL A 108 -12.53 17.34 -16.54
N ARG A 109 -13.63 16.65 -16.80
CA ARG A 109 -14.95 17.26 -16.72
C ARG A 109 -15.77 16.55 -15.63
N LEU A 110 -16.10 17.33 -14.61
CA LEU A 110 -16.90 16.93 -13.46
C LEU A 110 -18.33 17.39 -13.69
N LYS A 111 -19.29 16.52 -13.42
CA LYS A 111 -20.72 16.80 -13.50
C LYS A 111 -21.28 16.75 -12.09
N LEU A 112 -21.51 17.92 -11.50
CA LEU A 112 -21.94 18.09 -10.12
C LEU A 112 -23.44 18.43 -10.12
N GLY A 113 -24.27 17.76 -9.32
CA GLY A 113 -25.68 18.13 -9.26
C GLY A 113 -26.43 17.47 -8.14
N ALA A 114 -27.35 18.18 -7.50
CA ALA A 114 -28.19 17.57 -6.49
C ALA A 114 -29.22 16.62 -7.11
N ALA A 115 -29.70 15.66 -6.31
CA ALA A 115 -30.76 14.75 -6.77
C ALA A 115 -32.03 15.55 -7.12
N GLY A 116 -32.44 15.51 -8.39
CA GLY A 116 -33.61 16.25 -8.89
C GLY A 116 -33.29 17.63 -9.48
N GLU A 117 -32.04 18.08 -9.45
CA GLU A 117 -31.60 19.33 -10.07
C GLU A 117 -30.88 19.08 -11.39
N GLU A 118 -30.84 20.11 -12.25
CA GLU A 118 -30.04 20.05 -13.47
C GLU A 118 -28.55 20.08 -13.10
N PRO A 119 -27.78 19.04 -13.47
CA PRO A 119 -26.39 18.93 -13.06
C PRO A 119 -25.50 19.94 -13.80
N GLN A 120 -24.74 20.71 -13.04
CA GLN A 120 -23.74 21.63 -13.54
C GLN A 120 -22.48 20.87 -14.00
N ILE A 121 -21.88 21.34 -15.09
CA ILE A 121 -20.65 20.79 -15.63
C ILE A 121 -19.49 21.74 -15.29
N VAL A 122 -18.45 21.21 -14.66
CA VAL A 122 -17.18 21.86 -14.38
C VAL A 122 -16.12 21.24 -15.25
N GLU A 123 -15.33 22.07 -15.93
CA GLU A 123 -14.17 21.62 -16.67
C GLU A 123 -12.90 22.12 -15.98
N LEU A 124 -11.97 21.20 -15.73
CA LEU A 124 -10.67 21.47 -15.15
C LEU A 124 -9.61 21.05 -16.17
N GLY A 125 -8.70 21.97 -16.47
CA GLY A 125 -7.50 21.64 -17.23
C GLY A 125 -6.40 21.27 -16.25
N ILE A 126 -5.85 20.07 -16.37
CA ILE A 126 -4.64 19.65 -15.65
C ILE A 126 -3.50 19.69 -16.67
N VAL A 127 -2.51 20.53 -16.40
CA VAL A 127 -1.31 20.69 -17.22
C VAL A 127 -0.19 19.94 -16.49
N VAL A 128 0.17 18.79 -17.02
CA VAL A 128 1.34 18.04 -16.59
C VAL A 128 2.54 18.61 -17.35
N GLU A 129 3.39 19.34 -16.64
CA GLU A 129 4.57 19.97 -17.23
C GLU A 129 5.70 18.95 -17.33
N ALA A 130 6.43 18.96 -18.44
CA ALA A 130 7.66 18.18 -18.51
C ALA A 130 8.67 18.77 -17.52
N THR A 131 9.29 17.94 -16.70
CA THR A 131 10.41 18.37 -15.87
C THR A 131 11.67 18.32 -16.73
N GLU A 132 12.62 19.24 -16.47
CA GLU A 132 13.91 19.20 -17.13
C GLU A 132 14.59 17.85 -16.83
N PRO A 133 15.16 17.18 -17.85
CA PRO A 133 15.79 15.88 -17.67
C PRO A 133 17.10 16.04 -16.88
N GLY A 134 17.01 15.93 -15.56
CA GLY A 134 18.17 15.71 -14.71
C GLY A 134 18.74 14.30 -14.93
N THR A 135 20.05 14.12 -14.72
CA THR A 135 20.65 12.78 -14.58
C THR A 135 20.82 12.52 -13.09
N PRO A 136 19.83 11.88 -12.45
CA PRO A 136 19.88 11.73 -11.01
C PRO A 136 20.87 10.64 -10.60
N PRO A 137 21.34 10.63 -9.34
CA PRO A 137 22.23 9.59 -8.85
C PRO A 137 21.56 8.20 -8.92
N ASP A 138 22.38 7.16 -9.06
CA ASP A 138 21.89 5.78 -9.05
C ASP A 138 21.43 5.35 -7.65
N THR A 139 21.92 6.02 -6.59
CA THR A 139 21.61 5.73 -5.20
C THR A 139 21.01 6.93 -4.48
N PHE A 140 19.95 6.68 -3.70
CA PHE A 140 19.26 7.71 -2.93
C PHE A 140 18.51 7.08 -1.76
N ARG A 141 18.13 7.90 -0.78
CA ARG A 141 17.35 7.49 0.38
C ARG A 141 16.01 8.19 0.38
N ILE A 142 14.94 7.43 0.54
CA ILE A 142 13.59 7.93 0.79
C ILE A 142 13.42 8.08 2.31
N VAL A 143 12.98 9.26 2.74
CA VAL A 143 12.78 9.65 4.15
C VAL A 143 11.41 10.30 4.34
N ASP A 144 11.01 10.53 5.59
CA ASP A 144 9.83 11.33 5.94
C ASP A 144 8.54 10.94 5.21
N LEU A 145 8.32 9.63 5.02
CA LEU A 145 7.09 9.15 4.38
C LEU A 145 5.88 9.58 5.21
N SER A 146 4.87 10.15 4.55
CA SER A 146 3.64 10.57 5.21
C SER A 146 2.45 10.41 4.27
N CYS A 147 1.27 10.09 4.81
CA CYS A 147 0.01 10.09 4.08
C CYS A 147 -0.84 11.28 4.55
N ASP A 148 -1.39 12.06 3.61
CA ASP A 148 -2.05 13.34 3.91
C ASP A 148 -3.50 13.19 4.37
N ASP A 149 -4.16 12.09 4.02
CA ASP A 149 -5.46 11.72 4.58
C ASP A 149 -5.26 10.92 5.88
N PRO A 150 -6.03 11.20 6.95
CA PRO A 150 -5.80 10.60 8.27
C PRO A 150 -5.98 9.08 8.21
N SER A 151 -4.87 8.37 8.07
CA SER A 151 -4.78 6.92 8.17
C SER A 151 -5.00 6.51 9.63
N LEU A 152 -6.25 6.32 10.02
CA LEU A 152 -6.61 5.75 11.33
C LEU A 152 -6.18 4.28 11.49
N VAL A 153 -5.62 3.69 10.45
CA VAL A 153 -4.80 2.48 10.60
C VAL A 153 -3.54 2.91 11.35
N GLY A 154 -3.50 2.71 12.67
CA GLY A 154 -2.37 3.13 13.51
C GLY A 154 -1.00 2.58 13.08
N ALA A 155 -0.96 1.57 12.20
CA ALA A 155 0.28 1.14 11.55
C ALA A 155 0.76 2.15 10.50
N LEU A 156 -0.14 2.75 9.71
CA LEU A 156 0.16 3.79 8.73
C LEU A 156 -0.02 5.20 9.32
N ASP A 157 -0.02 5.33 10.65
CA ASP A 157 0.04 6.63 11.33
C ASP A 157 1.24 7.41 10.74
N PRO A 158 1.09 8.72 10.45
CA PRO A 158 2.19 9.58 10.08
C PRO A 158 3.49 9.35 10.88
N VAL A 159 3.40 8.99 12.17
CA VAL A 159 4.57 8.67 13.00
C VAL A 159 5.26 7.38 12.55
N GLY A 160 4.49 6.32 12.27
CA GLY A 160 5.04 5.02 11.88
C GLY A 160 5.66 5.03 10.48
N LEU A 161 5.02 5.72 9.54
CA LEU A 161 5.55 5.90 8.18
C LEU A 161 6.76 6.85 8.17
N ALA A 162 6.74 7.93 8.95
CA ALA A 162 7.89 8.85 9.03
C ALA A 162 9.14 8.18 9.62
N GLY A 163 8.95 7.15 10.46
CA GLY A 163 10.03 6.31 10.98
C GLY A 163 10.59 5.30 9.99
N LEU A 164 10.10 5.24 8.74
CA LEU A 164 10.67 4.41 7.69
C LEU A 164 11.68 5.19 6.86
N THR A 165 12.78 4.52 6.54
CA THR A 165 13.72 4.97 5.50
C THR A 165 13.87 3.87 4.47
N ILE A 166 13.97 4.23 3.20
CA ILE A 166 14.21 3.26 2.12
C ILE A 166 15.46 3.70 1.38
N ASP A 167 16.56 2.99 1.61
CA ASP A 167 17.78 3.12 0.81
C ASP A 167 17.53 2.44 -0.54
N VAL A 168 17.69 3.14 -1.67
CA VAL A 168 17.42 2.63 -3.02
C VAL A 168 18.65 2.72 -3.89
N VAL A 169 18.87 1.68 -4.70
CA VAL A 169 19.85 1.66 -5.80
C VAL A 169 19.17 1.26 -7.10
N LYS A 170 19.37 2.06 -8.15
CA LYS A 170 19.00 1.72 -9.52
C LYS A 170 20.03 0.74 -10.07
N ILE A 171 19.55 -0.37 -10.62
CA ILE A 171 20.36 -1.50 -11.06
C ILE A 171 20.55 -1.48 -12.57
N ASP A 172 19.45 -1.28 -13.29
CA ASP A 172 19.42 -1.26 -14.74
C ASP A 172 18.31 -0.33 -15.22
N GLU A 173 18.49 0.24 -16.39
CA GLU A 173 17.52 1.12 -17.05
C GLU A 173 17.73 1.06 -18.56
N ASP A 174 16.69 0.67 -19.29
CA ASP A 174 16.65 0.74 -20.74
C ASP A 174 16.57 2.21 -21.18
N GLU A 175 17.61 2.70 -21.86
CA GLU A 175 17.72 4.12 -22.26
C GLU A 175 16.60 4.58 -23.20
N GLN A 176 15.97 3.68 -23.96
CA GLN A 176 14.96 4.03 -24.95
C GLN A 176 13.57 4.18 -24.33
N THR A 177 13.23 3.26 -23.44
CA THR A 177 11.91 3.17 -22.81
C THR A 177 11.87 3.79 -21.43
N GLY A 178 13.03 4.00 -20.81
CA GLY A 178 13.18 4.42 -19.41
C GLY A 178 12.76 3.35 -18.40
N ALA A 179 12.39 2.14 -18.84
CA ALA A 179 11.99 1.05 -17.96
C ALA A 179 13.22 0.40 -17.32
N GLY A 180 13.10 -0.05 -16.08
CA GLY A 180 14.25 -0.65 -15.40
C GLY A 180 13.93 -1.33 -14.08
N VAL A 181 14.98 -1.56 -13.31
CA VAL A 181 14.93 -2.23 -12.01
C VAL A 181 15.71 -1.44 -10.97
N ALA A 182 15.17 -1.38 -9.77
CA ALA A 182 15.88 -0.91 -8.59
C ALA A 182 15.69 -1.87 -7.42
N TRP A 183 16.63 -1.80 -6.48
CA TRP A 183 16.60 -2.53 -5.23
C TRP A 183 16.50 -1.56 -4.06
N GLY A 184 15.71 -1.92 -3.06
CA GLY A 184 15.52 -1.14 -1.86
C GLY A 184 15.75 -1.93 -0.57
N CYS A 185 16.38 -1.26 0.39
CA CYS A 185 16.46 -1.69 1.78
C CYS A 185 15.64 -0.73 2.64
N CYS A 186 14.45 -1.18 3.04
CA CYS A 186 13.59 -0.47 3.97
C CYS A 186 14.03 -0.77 5.42
N ARG A 187 14.29 0.28 6.20
CA ARG A 187 14.66 0.19 7.61
C ARG A 187 13.62 0.90 8.45
N ALA A 188 13.05 0.20 9.42
CA ALA A 188 12.20 0.79 10.44
C ALA A 188 13.08 1.28 11.60
N VAL A 189 13.07 2.60 11.86
CA VAL A 189 13.92 3.23 12.88
C VAL A 189 13.70 2.65 14.27
N GLU A 190 12.44 2.36 14.63
CA GLU A 190 12.09 1.90 15.98
C GLU A 190 12.45 0.45 16.26
N THR A 191 12.22 -0.45 15.30
CA THR A 191 12.44 -1.88 15.48
C THR A 191 13.83 -2.31 15.01
N GLY A 192 14.50 -1.48 14.22
CA GLY A 192 15.72 -1.84 13.49
C GLY A 192 15.49 -2.94 12.45
N SER A 193 14.22 -3.28 12.15
CA SER A 193 13.93 -4.33 11.19
C SER A 193 14.25 -3.88 9.77
N VAL A 194 14.75 -4.83 8.99
CA VAL A 194 15.22 -4.60 7.63
C VAL A 194 14.37 -5.42 6.67
N GLN A 195 13.78 -4.71 5.72
CA GLN A 195 12.97 -5.27 4.65
C GLN A 195 13.61 -4.97 3.32
N ARG A 196 13.45 -5.93 2.42
CA ARG A 196 13.96 -5.92 1.06
C ARG A 196 12.80 -5.73 0.11
N CYS A 197 12.96 -4.79 -0.80
CA CYS A 197 12.02 -4.57 -1.88
C CYS A 197 12.76 -4.53 -3.22
N ALA A 198 12.08 -5.04 -4.24
CA ALA A 198 12.45 -4.81 -5.62
C ALA A 198 11.44 -3.84 -6.22
N PHE A 199 11.93 -2.89 -7.00
CA PHE A 199 11.12 -1.93 -7.72
C PHE A 199 11.23 -2.18 -9.22
N THR A 200 10.10 -2.20 -9.91
CA THR A 200 10.07 -1.81 -11.32
C THR A 200 10.24 -0.31 -11.38
N THR A 201 11.06 0.18 -12.31
CA THR A 201 11.26 1.61 -12.51
C THR A 201 10.78 2.05 -13.88
N GLN A 202 10.34 3.30 -13.98
CA GLN A 202 10.06 3.97 -15.24
C GLN A 202 10.54 5.42 -15.16
N ARG A 203 11.42 5.84 -16.06
CA ARG A 203 11.88 7.22 -16.17
C ARG A 203 11.29 7.89 -17.39
N ALA A 204 10.73 9.08 -17.19
CA ALA A 204 10.37 9.97 -18.29
C ALA A 204 10.16 11.39 -17.76
N ASN A 205 10.50 12.40 -18.59
CA ASN A 205 10.27 13.80 -18.31
C ASN A 205 10.81 14.25 -16.94
N GLY A 206 12.04 13.84 -16.61
CA GLY A 206 12.70 14.15 -15.33
C GLY A 206 12.05 13.49 -14.10
N THR A 207 11.04 12.64 -14.25
CA THR A 207 10.47 11.85 -13.14
C THR A 207 10.96 10.40 -13.21
N LEU A 208 11.30 9.83 -12.07
CA LEU A 208 11.52 8.40 -11.84
C LEU A 208 10.34 7.84 -11.03
N LEU A 209 9.60 6.94 -11.63
CA LEU A 209 8.57 6.17 -10.96
C LEU A 209 9.14 4.86 -10.44
N LEU A 210 8.87 4.53 -9.18
CA LEU A 210 9.22 3.27 -8.55
C LEU A 210 7.93 2.55 -8.13
N GLU A 211 7.80 1.27 -8.48
CA GLU A 211 6.68 0.43 -8.06
C GLU A 211 7.17 -0.89 -7.48
N ALA A 212 6.77 -1.19 -6.24
CA ALA A 212 7.03 -2.47 -5.58
C ALA A 212 5.73 -3.24 -5.36
N SER A 213 5.70 -4.51 -5.78
CA SER A 213 4.55 -5.40 -5.64
C SER A 213 4.94 -6.88 -5.76
N PRO A 214 4.54 -7.76 -4.82
CA PRO A 214 4.01 -7.46 -3.48
C PRO A 214 5.11 -6.96 -2.54
N PHE A 215 4.76 -6.19 -1.50
CA PHE A 215 5.72 -5.70 -0.52
C PHE A 215 5.18 -5.83 0.90
N ARG A 216 6.03 -6.24 1.87
CA ARG A 216 5.67 -6.23 3.29
C ARG A 216 6.50 -5.20 4.01
N MET A 217 5.82 -4.31 4.72
CA MET A 217 6.43 -3.32 5.58
C MET A 217 6.13 -3.60 7.05
N GLU A 218 7.06 -3.27 7.95
CA GLU A 218 6.85 -3.37 9.40
C GLU A 218 6.83 -1.96 9.96
N LEU A 219 5.71 -1.61 10.57
CA LEU A 219 5.46 -0.30 11.11
C LEU A 219 5.13 -0.46 12.59
N MET A 220 5.99 0.07 13.46
CA MET A 220 5.79 0.04 14.92
C MET A 220 5.54 -1.40 15.44
N GLY A 221 6.27 -2.39 14.90
CA GLY A 221 6.09 -3.81 15.23
C GLY A 221 4.91 -4.51 14.54
N THR A 222 4.16 -3.81 13.68
CA THR A 222 3.04 -4.36 12.91
C THR A 222 3.45 -4.61 11.47
N VAL A 223 3.35 -5.85 11.00
CA VAL A 223 3.60 -6.18 9.59
C VAL A 223 2.37 -5.89 8.74
N VAL A 224 2.49 -4.89 7.86
CA VAL A 224 1.49 -4.52 6.85
C VAL A 224 1.92 -5.11 5.50
N SER A 225 1.02 -5.87 4.88
CA SER A 225 1.28 -6.43 3.54
C SER A 225 0.64 -5.51 2.51
N LEU A 226 1.46 -4.83 1.71
CA LEU A 226 1.04 -3.98 0.62
C LEU A 226 0.92 -4.78 -0.67
N GLN A 227 -0.14 -4.52 -1.41
CA GLN A 227 -0.29 -4.96 -2.79
C GLN A 227 0.57 -4.11 -3.70
N HIS A 228 0.55 -2.79 -3.49
CA HIS A 228 1.32 -1.82 -4.25
C HIS A 228 1.91 -0.76 -3.33
N LEU A 229 3.19 -0.48 -3.52
CA LEU A 229 3.87 0.72 -3.05
C LEU A 229 4.40 1.44 -4.30
N ARG A 230 3.90 2.66 -4.54
CA ARG A 230 4.30 3.49 -5.67
C ARG A 230 4.87 4.81 -5.19
N LEU A 231 6.01 5.20 -5.74
CA LEU A 231 6.76 6.40 -5.39
C LEU A 231 7.11 7.14 -6.68
N ALA A 232 6.71 8.40 -6.81
CA ALA A 232 7.13 9.29 -7.88
C ALA A 232 8.23 10.23 -7.36
N VAL A 233 9.44 10.08 -7.90
CA VAL A 233 10.61 10.89 -7.53
C VAL A 233 10.93 11.85 -8.67
N HIS A 234 11.11 13.13 -8.37
CA HIS A 234 11.44 14.13 -9.39
C HIS A 234 12.95 14.39 -9.37
N ALA A 235 13.62 14.20 -10.50
CA ALA A 235 15.00 14.59 -10.69
C ALA A 235 15.08 16.08 -11.06
N ASP A 236 16.02 16.79 -10.45
CA ASP A 236 16.41 18.16 -10.80
C ASP A 236 17.93 18.28 -10.88
N ASP A 237 18.44 19.48 -11.23
CA ASP A 237 19.88 19.76 -11.29
C ASP A 237 20.62 19.54 -9.95
N GLY A 238 19.88 19.46 -8.84
CA GLY A 238 20.41 19.26 -7.49
C GLY A 238 20.31 17.83 -6.97
N GLY A 239 19.72 16.90 -7.73
CA GLY A 239 19.51 15.51 -7.32
C GLY A 239 18.05 15.08 -7.45
N TYR A 240 17.53 14.41 -6.42
CA TYR A 240 16.13 14.01 -6.36
C TYR A 240 15.37 14.86 -5.35
N ARG A 241 14.11 15.17 -5.68
CA ARG A 241 13.09 15.68 -4.76
C ARG A 241 12.02 14.62 -4.58
N GLY A 242 11.50 14.55 -3.36
CA GLY A 242 10.33 13.73 -3.07
C GLY A 242 9.11 14.24 -3.82
N GLY A 243 8.21 13.31 -4.13
CA GLY A 243 6.97 13.58 -4.83
C GLY A 243 5.83 12.80 -4.18
N THR A 244 5.05 12.11 -5.01
CA THR A 244 3.85 11.43 -4.54
C THR A 244 4.11 9.99 -4.08
N LEU A 245 3.59 9.63 -2.91
CA LEU A 245 3.47 8.26 -2.40
C LEU A 245 2.05 7.75 -2.65
N THR A 246 1.93 6.51 -3.12
CA THR A 246 0.65 5.77 -3.13
C THR A 246 0.84 4.39 -2.53
N VAL A 247 -0.07 4.01 -1.63
CA VAL A 247 -0.08 2.70 -0.97
C VAL A 247 -1.43 2.01 -1.14
N GLU A 248 -1.41 0.72 -1.49
CA GLU A 248 -2.60 -0.11 -1.61
C GLU A 248 -2.43 -1.40 -0.81
N THR A 249 -3.43 -1.77 0.00
CA THR A 249 -3.46 -3.07 0.69
C THR A 249 -4.84 -3.71 0.66
N SER A 250 -4.87 -5.03 0.46
CA SER A 250 -6.07 -5.87 0.52
C SER A 250 -6.41 -6.34 1.93
N VAL A 251 -5.54 -6.09 2.91
CA VAL A 251 -5.70 -6.66 4.25
C VAL A 251 -6.41 -5.65 5.14
N VAL A 252 -7.70 -5.87 5.38
CA VAL A 252 -8.33 -5.42 6.63
C VAL A 252 -7.52 -6.06 7.76
N PRO A 253 -6.94 -5.29 8.71
CA PRO A 253 -6.09 -5.87 9.75
C PRO A 253 -6.87 -6.94 10.51
N GLN A 254 -6.60 -8.22 10.25
CA GLN A 254 -7.31 -9.33 10.89
C GLN A 254 -6.85 -9.57 12.33
N ARG A 255 -6.38 -8.52 13.03
CA ARG A 255 -5.75 -8.67 14.34
C ARG A 255 -6.38 -7.83 15.46
N PRO A 256 -6.42 -8.38 16.69
CA PRO A 256 -6.93 -7.73 17.90
C PRO A 256 -6.15 -6.47 18.35
N ASP A 257 -5.03 -6.18 17.71
CA ASP A 257 -4.10 -5.05 17.89
C ASP A 257 -4.77 -3.69 17.64
N LEU A 258 -5.92 -3.70 16.98
CA LEU A 258 -6.81 -2.56 16.84
C LEU A 258 -7.39 -2.05 18.17
N LYS A 259 -7.41 -2.89 19.22
CA LYS A 259 -7.68 -2.44 20.60
C LYS A 259 -6.72 -1.36 21.09
N SER A 260 -5.50 -1.31 20.56
CA SER A 260 -4.50 -0.29 20.90
C SER A 260 -4.69 1.01 20.10
N ALA A 261 -5.09 0.94 18.83
CA ALA A 261 -5.45 2.14 18.05
C ALA A 261 -6.68 2.86 18.64
N LEU A 262 -7.60 2.10 19.25
CA LEU A 262 -8.72 2.63 20.03
C LEU A 262 -8.30 3.32 21.35
N ARG A 263 -7.01 3.34 21.74
CA ARG A 263 -6.50 4.06 22.93
C ARG A 263 -6.25 5.55 22.68
N PHE A 264 -6.22 6.02 21.44
CA PHE A 264 -6.14 7.45 21.11
C PHE A 264 -7.42 7.96 20.45
N PRO A 265 -8.59 7.77 21.07
CA PRO A 265 -9.83 8.14 20.43
C PRO A 265 -9.94 9.68 20.33
N ARG A 266 -9.16 10.49 21.07
CA ARG A 266 -9.38 11.95 21.13
C ARG A 266 -9.37 12.65 19.76
N ALA A 267 -8.50 12.25 18.83
CA ALA A 267 -8.49 12.77 17.45
C ALA A 267 -9.57 12.13 16.55
N LEU A 268 -9.93 10.87 16.81
CA LEU A 268 -11.04 10.12 16.20
C LEU A 268 -12.43 10.68 16.58
N LEU A 269 -12.52 11.35 17.72
CA LEU A 269 -13.75 11.70 18.41
C LEU A 269 -14.29 13.10 18.10
N GLU A 270 -13.47 13.96 17.52
CA GLU A 270 -13.87 15.34 17.19
C GLU A 270 -14.53 15.43 15.81
N ARG A 271 -14.44 14.38 14.97
CA ARG A 271 -14.97 14.36 13.59
C ARG A 271 -16.21 13.50 13.34
N SER A 272 -16.59 12.60 14.25
CA SER A 272 -17.72 11.68 14.04
C SER A 272 -18.95 12.08 14.87
N GLY A 273 -20.11 12.17 14.23
CA GLY A 273 -21.34 12.72 14.81
C GLY A 273 -21.87 12.06 16.09
N LYS A 274 -23.00 12.61 16.58
CA LYS A 274 -23.67 12.30 17.86
C LYS A 274 -23.76 10.81 18.27
N PRO A 275 -24.02 9.81 17.39
CA PRO A 275 -24.15 8.42 17.85
C PRO A 275 -22.84 7.79 18.31
N PHE A 276 -21.68 8.20 17.76
CA PHE A 276 -20.38 7.65 18.18
C PHE A 276 -19.88 8.29 19.47
N LEU A 277 -20.17 9.58 19.69
CA LEU A 277 -19.98 10.25 20.98
C LEU A 277 -20.77 9.55 22.10
N ALA A 278 -21.99 9.07 21.82
CA ALA A 278 -22.77 8.29 22.77
C ALA A 278 -22.16 6.91 23.07
N ALA A 279 -21.60 6.24 22.06
CA ALA A 279 -20.89 4.96 22.22
C ALA A 279 -19.54 5.12 22.94
N ARG A 280 -18.79 6.21 22.67
CA ARG A 280 -17.60 6.59 23.45
C ARG A 280 -17.98 6.86 24.89
N ASP A 281 -18.92 7.76 25.12
CA ASP A 281 -19.30 8.12 26.49
C ASP A 281 -19.80 6.90 27.26
N ALA A 282 -20.44 5.94 26.58
CA ALA A 282 -20.75 4.63 27.13
C ALA A 282 -19.48 3.82 27.42
N TRP A 283 -18.56 3.67 26.47
CA TRP A 283 -17.33 2.87 26.64
C TRP A 283 -16.35 3.45 27.66
N THR A 284 -16.12 4.76 27.68
CA THR A 284 -15.28 5.44 28.67
C THR A 284 -15.87 5.34 30.07
N ARG A 285 -17.22 5.37 30.19
CA ARG A 285 -17.90 5.03 31.44
C ARG A 285 -17.68 3.56 31.80
N ILE A 286 -17.85 2.62 30.87
CA ILE A 286 -17.62 1.18 31.09
C ILE A 286 -16.18 0.87 31.51
N ALA A 287 -15.18 1.47 30.86
CA ALA A 287 -13.76 1.30 31.18
C ALA A 287 -13.40 1.92 32.53
N GLY A 288 -14.04 3.05 32.88
CA GLY A 288 -13.98 3.64 34.22
C GLY A 288 -14.78 2.86 35.30
N TRP A 289 -15.58 1.87 34.89
CA TRP A 289 -16.38 1.00 35.76
C TRP A 289 -15.73 -0.37 36.02
N LEU A 290 -14.42 -0.49 35.76
CA LEU A 290 -13.60 -1.59 36.29
C LEU A 290 -12.94 -1.27 37.66
N PRO A 291 -13.59 -0.65 38.68
CA PRO A 291 -13.24 -1.01 40.05
C PRO A 291 -13.71 -2.45 40.30
N GLU A 292 -13.03 -3.13 41.22
CA GLU A 292 -13.29 -4.54 41.58
C GLU A 292 -14.74 -4.84 42.01
N ARG A 293 -15.59 -3.82 42.25
CA ARG A 293 -17.00 -3.96 42.64
C ARG A 293 -17.90 -2.84 42.05
N PRO A 294 -18.72 -3.11 41.03
CA PRO A 294 -19.68 -2.13 40.48
C PRO A 294 -20.93 -1.96 41.37
N THR A 295 -21.48 -0.75 41.42
CA THR A 295 -22.76 -0.44 42.13
C THR A 295 -23.99 -0.78 41.27
N ALA A 296 -25.15 -1.00 41.89
CA ALA A 296 -26.39 -1.40 41.19
C ALA A 296 -26.83 -0.39 40.09
N ALA A 297 -26.62 0.91 40.30
CA ALA A 297 -26.92 1.93 39.29
C ALA A 297 -26.00 1.82 38.05
N GLN A 298 -24.74 1.42 38.25
CA GLN A 298 -23.78 1.18 37.18
C GLN A 298 -24.10 -0.11 36.41
N VAL A 299 -24.58 -1.15 37.09
CA VAL A 299 -25.07 -2.38 36.45
C VAL A 299 -26.26 -2.09 35.53
N GLY A 300 -27.19 -1.22 35.95
CA GLY A 300 -28.32 -0.80 35.12
C GLY A 300 -27.89 0.00 33.89
N GLY A 301 -26.94 0.93 34.04
CA GLY A 301 -26.34 1.65 32.92
C GLY A 301 -25.58 0.75 31.95
N PHE A 302 -24.92 -0.30 32.46
CA PHE A 302 -24.21 -1.30 31.66
C PHE A 302 -25.19 -2.13 30.83
N GLY A 303 -26.28 -2.59 31.44
CA GLY A 303 -27.34 -3.33 30.74
C GLY A 303 -28.00 -2.54 29.61
N LEU A 304 -28.06 -1.21 29.70
CA LEU A 304 -28.59 -0.35 28.63
C LEU A 304 -27.55 0.00 27.55
N ALA A 305 -26.27 0.11 27.93
CA ALA A 305 -25.17 0.41 27.01
C ALA A 305 -24.71 -0.81 26.21
N LEU A 306 -24.77 -2.00 26.81
CA LEU A 306 -24.28 -3.25 26.23
C LEU A 306 -24.99 -3.60 24.91
N PRO A 307 -26.33 -3.58 24.77
CA PRO A 307 -26.99 -3.88 23.50
C PRO A 307 -26.63 -2.90 22.39
N ARG A 308 -26.44 -1.61 22.73
CA ARG A 308 -26.04 -0.56 21.79
C ARG A 308 -24.58 -0.69 21.35
N THR A 309 -23.72 -1.22 22.23
CA THR A 309 -22.31 -1.47 21.92
C THR A 309 -22.15 -2.79 21.15
N LEU A 310 -22.88 -3.83 21.55
CA LEU A 310 -22.94 -5.12 20.88
C LEU A 310 -23.52 -5.00 19.46
N SER A 311 -24.47 -4.10 19.21
CA SER A 311 -24.98 -3.85 17.85
C SER A 311 -23.98 -3.14 16.93
N LEU A 312 -22.97 -2.49 17.52
CA LEU A 312 -21.86 -1.88 16.78
C LEU A 312 -20.72 -2.88 16.54
N LEU A 313 -20.58 -3.94 17.35
CA LEU A 313 -19.53 -4.94 17.16
C LEU A 313 -19.55 -5.57 15.76
N PRO A 314 -20.70 -6.05 15.22
CA PRO A 314 -20.74 -6.55 13.85
C PRO A 314 -20.22 -5.51 12.85
N ARG A 315 -20.57 -4.23 13.02
CA ARG A 315 -20.11 -3.15 12.13
C ARG A 315 -18.64 -2.75 12.33
N LEU A 316 -18.07 -3.01 13.50
CA LEU A 316 -16.64 -2.83 13.77
C LEU A 316 -15.80 -3.97 13.15
N PHE A 317 -16.37 -5.18 13.09
CA PHE A 317 -15.74 -6.35 12.49
C PHE A 317 -15.99 -6.46 10.97
N ASP A 318 -17.13 -5.97 10.52
CA ASP A 318 -17.50 -5.89 9.13
C ASP A 318 -16.99 -4.56 8.59
N ALA A 319 -16.17 -4.57 7.54
CA ALA A 319 -15.35 -3.46 7.04
C ALA A 319 -16.09 -2.10 6.84
N SER A 320 -17.42 -2.09 6.96
CA SER A 320 -18.35 -0.96 6.98
C SER A 320 -17.96 0.28 7.82
N VAL A 321 -17.43 0.13 9.04
CA VAL A 321 -17.01 1.30 9.85
C VAL A 321 -15.81 2.02 9.23
N TRP A 322 -14.92 1.27 8.58
CA TRP A 322 -13.73 1.79 7.92
C TRP A 322 -14.08 2.57 6.65
N GLY A 323 -15.06 2.07 5.88
CA GLY A 323 -15.61 2.79 4.74
C GLY A 323 -16.24 4.13 5.15
N ALA A 324 -16.98 4.17 6.26
CA ALA A 324 -17.57 5.40 6.77
C ALA A 324 -16.53 6.44 7.25
N TRP A 325 -15.25 6.09 7.31
CA TRP A 325 -14.14 6.99 7.69
C TRP A 325 -13.22 7.31 6.50
N GLY A 326 -13.60 6.89 5.29
CA GLY A 326 -12.81 7.12 4.07
C GLY A 326 -11.56 6.25 3.93
N LEU A 327 -11.39 5.22 4.79
CA LEU A 327 -10.16 4.41 4.89
C LEU A 327 -10.11 3.25 3.90
N LEU A 328 -11.28 2.82 3.44
CA LEU A 328 -11.40 1.87 2.34
C LEU A 328 -11.87 2.63 1.11
N ASP A 329 -11.49 2.17 -0.06
CA ASP A 329 -12.14 2.58 -1.29
C ASP A 329 -13.45 1.80 -1.49
N ARG A 330 -14.14 2.03 -2.61
CA ARG A 330 -15.40 1.33 -2.89
C ARG A 330 -15.25 -0.17 -3.15
N SER A 331 -14.05 -0.63 -3.48
CA SER A 331 -13.71 -2.05 -3.58
C SER A 331 -13.42 -2.68 -2.23
N GLY A 332 -13.44 -1.91 -1.13
CA GLY A 332 -13.08 -2.40 0.20
C GLY A 332 -11.57 -2.56 0.39
N GLN A 333 -10.75 -1.96 -0.48
CA GLN A 333 -9.29 -1.95 -0.36
C GLN A 333 -8.86 -0.72 0.43
N PHE A 334 -7.83 -0.86 1.26
CA PHE A 334 -7.21 0.31 1.85
C PHE A 334 -6.32 0.98 0.80
N PHE A 335 -6.50 2.28 0.64
CA PHE A 335 -5.78 3.10 -0.33
C PHE A 335 -5.37 4.41 0.32
N GLY A 336 -4.10 4.80 0.18
CA GLY A 336 -3.56 6.04 0.74
C GLY A 336 -2.70 6.77 -0.26
N VAL A 337 -2.81 8.10 -0.25
CA VAL A 337 -1.95 9.02 -1.02
C VAL A 337 -1.19 9.90 -0.03
N GLY A 338 0.07 10.16 -0.35
CA GLY A 338 0.98 10.85 0.54
C GLY A 338 2.17 11.46 -0.17
N ARG A 339 3.21 11.74 0.61
CA ARG A 339 4.46 12.37 0.20
C ARG A 339 5.65 11.78 0.94
N PHE A 340 6.84 12.12 0.49
CA PHE A 340 8.10 11.72 1.10
C PHE A 340 9.19 12.75 0.81
N GLY A 341 10.31 12.66 1.52
CA GLY A 341 11.55 13.37 1.22
C GLY A 341 12.57 12.45 0.55
N VAL A 342 13.55 13.03 -0.13
CA VAL A 342 14.68 12.28 -0.70
C VAL A 342 16.00 12.92 -0.30
N GLU A 343 16.95 12.08 0.08
CA GLU A 343 18.30 12.47 0.44
C GLU A 343 19.32 11.70 -0.42
N PRO A 344 20.48 12.30 -0.73
CA PRO A 344 21.59 11.56 -1.31
C PRO A 344 22.01 10.40 -0.40
N CYS A 345 22.23 9.23 -0.99
CA CYS A 345 22.74 8.06 -0.29
C CYS A 345 23.99 7.58 -1.02
N ALA A 346 25.14 7.57 -0.35
CA ALA A 346 26.35 6.98 -0.91
C ALA A 346 26.33 5.47 -0.66
N PRO A 347 26.62 4.63 -1.66
CA PRO A 347 26.89 3.22 -1.40
C PRO A 347 28.16 3.15 -0.55
N GLU A 348 28.11 2.44 0.57
CA GLU A 348 29.29 2.10 1.36
C GLU A 348 29.73 0.69 0.96
N PRO A 349 30.70 0.54 0.04
CA PRO A 349 31.18 -0.78 -0.33
C PRO A 349 31.82 -1.43 0.88
N ARG A 350 31.19 -2.50 1.37
CA ARG A 350 31.64 -3.16 2.60
C ARG A 350 32.79 -4.13 2.35
N GLY A 351 33.06 -4.51 1.10
CA GLY A 351 34.00 -5.58 0.77
C GLY A 351 33.44 -6.97 1.10
N VAL A 352 32.11 -7.12 1.03
CA VAL A 352 31.45 -8.43 1.03
C VAL A 352 31.63 -9.05 -0.35
N VAL A 353 32.02 -10.33 -0.39
CA VAL A 353 32.21 -11.07 -1.63
C VAL A 353 31.30 -12.29 -1.67
N VAL A 354 30.99 -12.75 -2.88
CA VAL A 354 30.27 -14.01 -3.08
C VAL A 354 31.29 -15.10 -3.39
N ASP A 355 31.37 -16.10 -2.52
CA ASP A 355 32.28 -17.23 -2.71
C ASP A 355 31.67 -18.22 -3.71
N HIS A 356 30.37 -18.46 -3.60
CA HIS A 356 29.67 -19.44 -4.43
C HIS A 356 28.17 -19.18 -4.52
N VAL A 357 27.59 -19.42 -5.70
CA VAL A 357 26.13 -19.37 -5.93
C VAL A 357 25.65 -20.73 -6.42
N ARG A 358 24.61 -21.26 -5.79
CA ARG A 358 23.92 -22.49 -6.18
C ARG A 358 22.46 -22.22 -6.45
N ALA A 359 21.95 -22.78 -7.53
CA ALA A 359 20.53 -22.84 -7.83
C ALA A 359 20.07 -24.30 -7.69
N ASP A 360 19.07 -24.55 -6.84
CA ASP A 360 18.42 -25.84 -6.70
C ASP A 360 17.03 -25.74 -7.34
N ALA A 361 16.90 -26.31 -8.54
CA ALA A 361 15.66 -26.25 -9.31
C ALA A 361 14.53 -27.07 -8.66
N ASP A 362 14.87 -28.17 -7.96
CA ASP A 362 13.89 -29.06 -7.32
C ASP A 362 13.31 -28.39 -6.07
N ARG A 363 14.17 -27.74 -5.27
CA ARG A 363 13.74 -26.97 -4.09
C ARG A 363 13.26 -25.56 -4.44
N ARG A 364 13.50 -25.12 -5.67
CA ARG A 364 13.26 -23.74 -6.15
C ARG A 364 13.92 -22.71 -5.25
N THR A 365 15.19 -22.95 -4.90
CA THR A 365 15.97 -22.05 -4.04
C THR A 365 17.23 -21.59 -4.74
N ILE A 366 17.64 -20.37 -4.43
CA ILE A 366 18.95 -19.83 -4.84
C ILE A 366 19.69 -19.48 -3.57
N THR A 367 20.90 -20.00 -3.44
CA THR A 367 21.73 -19.82 -2.27
C THR A 367 23.06 -19.22 -2.70
N ALA A 368 23.44 -18.11 -2.06
CA ALA A 368 24.75 -17.51 -2.21
C ALA A 368 25.51 -17.61 -0.88
N GLU A 369 26.65 -18.30 -0.89
CA GLU A 369 27.64 -18.30 0.18
C GLU A 369 28.44 -17.00 0.07
N VAL A 370 28.53 -16.25 1.17
CA VAL A 370 29.19 -14.95 1.21
C VAL A 370 30.37 -14.95 2.17
N GLY A 371 31.41 -14.25 1.77
CA GLY A 371 32.65 -14.05 2.50
C GLY A 371 32.97 -12.58 2.69
N GLY A 372 34.01 -12.31 3.49
CA GLY A 372 34.48 -10.95 3.76
C GLY A 372 35.09 -10.82 5.16
N GLY A 373 35.72 -9.68 5.43
CA GLY A 373 36.20 -9.37 6.77
C GLY A 373 35.02 -9.27 7.78
N PRO A 374 35.24 -9.51 9.08
CA PRO A 374 34.18 -9.39 10.09
C PRO A 374 33.52 -8.01 10.11
N GLU A 375 34.27 -6.94 9.82
CA GLU A 375 33.75 -5.58 9.73
C GLU A 375 32.82 -5.39 8.52
N ALA A 376 33.20 -5.96 7.37
CA ALA A 376 32.39 -5.97 6.15
C ALA A 376 31.03 -6.63 6.37
N LEU A 377 31.05 -7.82 6.97
CA LEU A 377 29.86 -8.65 7.17
C LEU A 377 28.97 -8.12 8.30
N ARG A 378 29.53 -7.37 9.25
CA ARG A 378 28.78 -6.84 10.40
C ARG A 378 27.80 -5.76 9.96
N GLY A 379 26.52 -6.12 9.94
CA GLY A 379 25.43 -5.20 9.58
C GLY A 379 25.14 -5.12 8.09
N ALA A 380 25.79 -5.93 7.25
CA ALA A 380 25.48 -6.01 5.83
C ALA A 380 24.06 -6.57 5.62
N ILE A 381 23.28 -5.91 4.76
CA ILE A 381 21.95 -6.36 4.36
C ILE A 381 22.08 -7.18 3.08
N LEU A 382 22.12 -8.50 3.21
CA LEU A 382 22.24 -9.39 2.06
C LEU A 382 20.88 -9.66 1.41
N GLY A 383 20.81 -9.70 0.08
CA GLY A 383 19.61 -10.07 -0.67
C GLY A 383 19.94 -10.77 -1.98
N ILE A 384 18.96 -11.47 -2.54
CA ILE A 384 19.01 -11.97 -3.92
C ILE A 384 17.81 -11.39 -4.64
N LEU A 385 18.06 -10.73 -5.77
CA LEU A 385 17.05 -10.18 -6.66
C LEU A 385 17.00 -11.01 -7.95
N LEU A 386 15.79 -11.31 -8.42
CA LEU A 386 15.58 -12.00 -9.68
C LEU A 386 14.96 -11.05 -10.70
N VAL A 387 15.60 -10.95 -11.87
CA VAL A 387 15.19 -10.06 -12.95
C VAL A 387 14.87 -10.88 -14.20
N ASP A 388 13.70 -10.64 -14.80
CA ASP A 388 13.38 -11.19 -16.13
C ASP A 388 14.30 -10.49 -17.15
N GLU A 389 15.16 -11.26 -17.80
CA GLU A 389 16.17 -10.74 -18.75
C GLU A 389 15.55 -10.04 -19.95
N ARG A 390 14.30 -10.38 -20.31
CA ARG A 390 13.64 -9.82 -21.50
C ARG A 390 12.91 -8.54 -21.20
N SER A 391 12.16 -8.51 -20.10
CA SER A 391 11.38 -7.31 -19.74
C SER A 391 12.16 -6.33 -18.87
N CYS A 392 13.35 -6.71 -18.38
CA CYS A 392 14.11 -5.92 -17.41
C CYS A 392 13.23 -5.52 -16.21
N THR A 393 12.45 -6.48 -15.70
CA THR A 393 11.56 -6.27 -14.55
C THR A 393 11.89 -7.29 -13.47
N PRO A 394 11.87 -6.91 -12.18
CA PRO A 394 12.03 -7.87 -11.11
C PRO A 394 10.87 -8.86 -11.10
N LEU A 395 11.15 -10.11 -10.72
CA LEU A 395 10.09 -11.07 -10.42
C LEU A 395 9.28 -10.57 -9.22
N ARG A 396 7.96 -10.66 -9.33
CA ARG A 396 7.00 -10.23 -8.29
C ARG A 396 7.02 -11.20 -7.10
N LEU A 397 7.96 -10.99 -6.20
CA LEU A 397 8.18 -11.77 -4.99
C LEU A 397 8.21 -10.86 -3.76
N ASP A 398 7.77 -11.39 -2.62
CA ASP A 398 8.07 -10.79 -1.33
C ASP A 398 9.48 -11.19 -0.90
N TYR A 399 10.46 -10.41 -1.34
CA TYR A 399 11.89 -10.66 -1.06
C TYR A 399 12.20 -10.67 0.44
N SER A 400 11.43 -9.98 1.27
CA SER A 400 11.64 -9.98 2.73
C SER A 400 11.26 -11.31 3.35
N LEU A 401 10.07 -11.82 3.01
CA LEU A 401 9.57 -13.08 3.55
C LEU A 401 10.34 -14.30 3.01
N ARG A 402 10.81 -14.20 1.76
CA ARG A 402 11.43 -15.33 1.04
C ARG A 402 12.95 -15.40 1.19
N THR A 403 13.58 -14.36 1.73
CA THR A 403 15.02 -14.36 1.98
C THR A 403 15.31 -14.90 3.38
N ARG A 404 16.18 -15.91 3.46
CA ARG A 404 16.73 -16.45 4.70
C ARG A 404 18.22 -16.17 4.76
N ILE A 405 18.70 -15.77 5.92
CA ILE A 405 20.13 -15.49 6.14
C ILE A 405 20.64 -16.45 7.20
N ARG A 406 21.62 -17.28 6.85
CA ARG A 406 22.37 -18.08 7.82
C ARG A 406 23.49 -17.23 8.40
N ARG A 407 23.69 -17.35 9.71
CA ARG A 407 24.71 -16.60 10.45
C ARG A 407 25.61 -17.55 11.23
N THR A 408 26.84 -17.13 11.47
CA THR A 408 27.75 -17.76 12.44
C THR A 408 27.26 -17.55 13.88
N GLU A 409 27.91 -18.21 14.83
CA GLU A 409 27.71 -17.96 16.27
C GLU A 409 27.98 -16.50 16.66
N ALA A 410 28.91 -15.83 15.97
CA ALA A 410 29.20 -14.40 16.15
C ALA A 410 28.16 -13.46 15.48
N GLY A 411 27.09 -14.02 14.89
CA GLY A 411 26.03 -13.28 14.22
C GLY A 411 26.41 -12.73 12.84
N LEU A 412 27.58 -13.09 12.30
CA LEU A 412 28.01 -12.67 10.97
C LEU A 412 27.28 -13.48 9.91
N PRO A 413 26.70 -12.86 8.86
CA PRO A 413 26.06 -13.60 7.79
C PRO A 413 27.09 -14.40 6.98
N THR A 414 26.73 -15.62 6.61
CA THR A 414 27.58 -16.53 5.80
C THR A 414 26.88 -17.01 4.55
N GLU A 415 25.55 -16.94 4.52
CA GLU A 415 24.75 -17.47 3.43
C GLU A 415 23.45 -16.67 3.34
N VAL A 416 23.05 -16.35 2.12
CA VAL A 416 21.73 -15.80 1.80
C VAL A 416 21.02 -16.77 0.86
N THR A 417 19.79 -17.15 1.22
CA THR A 417 18.95 -18.06 0.42
C THR A 417 17.65 -17.37 0.07
N LEU A 418 17.28 -17.38 -1.20
CA LEU A 418 15.97 -16.93 -1.69
C LEU A 418 15.13 -18.13 -2.09
N GLU A 419 13.93 -18.25 -1.52
CA GLU A 419 12.94 -19.27 -1.88
C GLU A 419 11.96 -18.74 -2.94
N ILE A 420 11.84 -19.46 -4.06
CA ILE A 420 10.92 -19.10 -5.15
C ILE A 420 9.63 -19.92 -5.03
N PRO A 421 8.47 -19.29 -4.80
CA PRO A 421 7.19 -20.00 -4.68
C PRO A 421 6.87 -20.84 -5.91
N LEU A 422 6.19 -21.98 -5.71
CA LEU A 422 5.72 -22.84 -6.81
C LEU A 422 4.81 -22.10 -7.79
N SER A 423 4.05 -21.12 -7.29
CA SER A 423 3.15 -20.26 -8.08
C SER A 423 3.86 -19.26 -8.98
N THR A 424 5.16 -19.02 -8.77
CA THR A 424 5.93 -18.10 -9.63
C THR A 424 6.29 -18.83 -10.91
N GLU A 425 5.87 -18.30 -12.05
CA GLU A 425 6.27 -18.85 -13.34
C GLU A 425 7.71 -18.42 -13.66
N LEU A 426 8.60 -19.40 -13.86
CA LEU A 426 9.99 -19.19 -14.27
C LEU A 426 10.19 -19.57 -15.75
N GLY A 427 9.14 -19.49 -16.57
CA GLY A 427 9.15 -19.92 -17.97
C GLY A 427 10.01 -19.06 -18.91
N ARG A 428 10.85 -18.19 -18.36
CA ARG A 428 11.67 -17.20 -19.08
C ARG A 428 13.10 -17.20 -18.50
N PRO A 429 14.10 -16.77 -19.27
CA PRO A 429 15.43 -16.50 -18.74
C PRO A 429 15.35 -15.47 -17.61
N VAL A 430 15.97 -15.77 -16.49
CA VAL A 430 16.02 -14.92 -15.30
C VAL A 430 17.48 -14.72 -14.94
N GLU A 431 17.85 -13.49 -14.64
CA GLU A 431 19.14 -13.16 -14.06
C GLU A 431 19.01 -13.07 -12.54
N ALA A 432 19.98 -13.64 -11.83
CA ALA A 432 20.08 -13.50 -10.38
C ALA A 432 21.17 -12.49 -10.02
N LEU A 433 20.81 -11.56 -9.15
CA LEU A 433 21.69 -10.54 -8.60
C LEU A 433 21.83 -10.77 -7.10
N VAL A 434 23.04 -10.98 -6.62
CA VAL A 434 23.32 -11.04 -5.17
C VAL A 434 23.76 -9.65 -4.74
N LEU A 435 23.07 -9.11 -3.74
CA LEU A 435 23.29 -7.77 -3.24
C LEU A 435 23.76 -7.78 -1.78
N ALA A 436 24.66 -6.85 -1.47
CA ALA A 436 24.99 -6.46 -0.10
C ALA A 436 24.70 -4.96 0.05
N ASP A 437 23.72 -4.64 0.89
CA ASP A 437 23.12 -3.31 1.02
C ASP A 437 22.61 -2.78 -0.34
N LEU A 438 23.34 -1.85 -0.94
CA LEU A 438 23.05 -1.22 -2.23
C LEU A 438 24.06 -1.61 -3.32
N GLU A 439 24.95 -2.57 -3.06
CA GLU A 439 25.98 -3.01 -3.99
C GLU A 439 25.63 -4.37 -4.61
N ILE A 440 25.78 -4.49 -5.93
CA ILE A 440 25.69 -5.77 -6.63
C ILE A 440 27.05 -6.46 -6.52
N ILE A 441 27.13 -7.49 -5.68
CA ILE A 441 28.38 -8.23 -5.42
C ILE A 441 28.53 -9.47 -6.31
N TRP A 442 27.45 -9.89 -6.97
CA TRP A 442 27.47 -10.92 -8.01
C TRP A 442 26.25 -10.79 -8.93
N ARG A 443 26.44 -11.10 -10.21
CA ARG A 443 25.42 -11.15 -11.25
C ARG A 443 25.64 -12.38 -12.11
N GLY A 444 24.59 -13.13 -12.41
CA GLY A 444 24.69 -14.28 -13.32
C GLY A 444 23.35 -14.86 -13.76
N PRO A 445 23.35 -15.56 -14.91
CA PRO A 445 22.14 -16.17 -15.44
C PRO A 445 21.67 -17.32 -14.55
N LEU A 446 20.36 -17.43 -14.39
CA LEU A 446 19.72 -18.48 -13.62
C LEU A 446 18.96 -19.43 -14.55
N THR A 447 19.54 -20.59 -14.81
CA THR A 447 18.81 -21.67 -15.50
C THR A 447 18.03 -22.48 -14.47
N VAL A 448 16.85 -22.02 -14.09
CA VAL A 448 15.93 -22.89 -13.33
C VAL A 448 15.29 -23.80 -14.36
N GLY A 449 15.71 -25.07 -14.40
CA GLY A 449 15.02 -26.08 -15.20
C GLY A 449 13.52 -26.04 -14.88
N PRO A 450 12.64 -26.38 -15.83
CA PRO A 450 11.20 -26.46 -15.54
C PRO A 450 11.06 -27.42 -14.37
N GLY A 451 10.78 -26.89 -13.18
CA GLY A 451 10.68 -27.70 -11.98
C GLY A 451 9.74 -28.84 -12.30
N ARG A 452 10.20 -30.09 -12.13
CA ARG A 452 9.31 -31.24 -12.32
C ARG A 452 8.09 -30.94 -11.48
N ARG A 453 6.92 -30.81 -12.12
CA ARG A 453 5.67 -30.72 -11.36
C ARG A 453 5.74 -31.88 -10.37
N PRO A 454 5.60 -31.63 -9.06
CA PRO A 454 5.61 -32.73 -8.11
C PRO A 454 4.61 -33.74 -8.64
N THR A 455 5.09 -34.93 -8.96
CA THR A 455 4.21 -36.03 -9.34
C THR A 455 3.21 -36.10 -8.20
N PRO A 456 1.89 -35.96 -8.46
CA PRO A 456 0.92 -36.12 -7.40
C PRO A 456 1.28 -37.40 -6.64
N PRO A 457 1.28 -37.39 -5.29
CA PRO A 457 1.65 -38.56 -4.51
C PRO A 457 0.90 -39.73 -5.14
N GLU A 458 1.65 -40.75 -5.57
CA GLU A 458 1.05 -41.95 -6.17
C GLU A 458 -0.11 -42.32 -5.27
N THR A 459 -1.32 -42.28 -5.83
CA THR A 459 -2.50 -42.73 -5.10
C THR A 459 -2.12 -44.13 -4.66
N PRO A 460 -2.05 -44.42 -3.35
CA PRO A 460 -1.65 -45.72 -2.89
C PRO A 460 -2.51 -46.72 -3.67
N GLU A 461 -1.85 -47.64 -4.38
CA GLU A 461 -2.56 -48.71 -5.08
C GLU A 461 -3.59 -49.25 -4.08
N PRO A 462 -4.88 -49.32 -4.45
CA PRO A 462 -5.89 -49.81 -3.53
C PRO A 462 -5.39 -51.14 -2.99
N GLU A 463 -5.20 -51.22 -1.66
CA GLU A 463 -4.86 -52.47 -1.03
C GLU A 463 -5.88 -53.50 -1.53
N PRO A 464 -5.42 -54.66 -2.05
CA PRO A 464 -6.34 -55.67 -2.56
C PRO A 464 -7.34 -55.98 -1.45
N GLU A 465 -8.62 -55.71 -1.72
CA GLU A 465 -9.72 -55.99 -0.79
C GLU A 465 -9.57 -57.45 -0.34
N GLU A 466 -9.34 -57.65 0.96
CA GLU A 466 -9.35 -58.99 1.53
C GLU A 466 -10.70 -59.63 1.19
N PRO A 467 -10.72 -60.86 0.62
CA PRO A 467 -11.96 -61.50 0.24
C PRO A 467 -12.83 -61.65 1.48
N ALA A 468 -14.05 -61.11 1.40
CA ALA A 468 -15.07 -61.25 2.43
C ALA A 468 -15.19 -62.72 2.83
N MET A 469 -14.90 -63.03 4.10
CA MET A 469 -15.18 -64.35 4.66
C MET A 469 -16.68 -64.60 4.58
N GLU A 470 -17.08 -65.56 3.75
CA GLU A 470 -18.41 -66.14 3.72
C GLU A 470 -18.71 -66.74 5.10
N GLU A 471 -19.65 -66.13 5.81
CA GLU A 471 -20.23 -66.62 7.05
C GLU A 471 -21.00 -67.91 6.74
N THR A 472 -20.41 -69.07 7.09
CA THR A 472 -21.11 -70.35 7.02
C THR A 472 -22.07 -70.47 8.20
N ASP A 473 -23.38 -70.44 7.91
CA ASP A 473 -24.46 -70.76 8.84
C ASP A 473 -24.30 -72.19 9.40
N GLU A 474 -24.09 -72.32 10.71
CA GLU A 474 -24.28 -73.57 11.45
C GLU A 474 -25.78 -73.82 11.69
N PRO A 475 -26.30 -75.03 11.43
CA PRO A 475 -27.69 -75.35 11.72
C PRO A 475 -27.91 -75.65 13.21
N ASP A 476 -28.85 -74.91 13.79
CA ASP A 476 -29.38 -75.01 15.15
C ASP A 476 -30.05 -76.39 15.42
N PRO A 477 -29.54 -77.22 16.35
CA PRO A 477 -30.15 -78.49 16.70
C PRO A 477 -30.95 -78.37 18.00
N GLY A 478 -32.28 -78.26 17.91
CA GLY A 478 -33.11 -78.58 19.08
C GLY A 478 -34.51 -77.96 19.14
N ALA A 479 -35.47 -78.56 18.43
CA ALA A 479 -36.86 -78.54 18.84
C ALA A 479 -37.57 -79.85 18.45
N THR A 480 -37.75 -80.72 19.45
CA THR A 480 -38.93 -81.60 19.59
C THR A 480 -39.43 -81.46 21.02
#